data_AF-A0A1V9K0J2-F1
#
_entry.id   AF-A0A1V9K0J2-F1
#
_cell.length_a   1.000
_cell.length_b   1.000
_cell.length_c   1.000
_cell.angle_alpha   90.00
_cell.angle_beta   90.00
_cell.angle_gamma   90.00
#
_symmetry.space_group_name_H-M   'P 1'
#
loop_
_entity.id
_entity.type
_entity.pdbx_description
1 polymer ?
#
loop_
_entity_poly.entity_id
_entity_poly.type
_entity_poly.pdbx_seq_one_letter_code
_entity_poly.pdbx_strand_id
1 'polypeptide(L)' 'MAKGPAVIGILTEPPKPTWWRANRHKVLLTVGLLVGYWVGLHLHGEPASPPATPRPGHSSPGPLHITPRST' A
#
# COMPACT_ATOMS: atom_id res chain seq x y z
N MET A 1 -39.51 47.35 -12.60
CA MET A 1 -40.18 46.33 -11.76
C MET A 1 -39.69 44.96 -12.21
N ALA A 2 -38.84 44.30 -11.42
CA ALA A 2 -38.39 42.93 -11.74
C ALA A 2 -39.53 41.95 -11.48
N LYS A 3 -39.89 41.14 -12.48
CA LYS A 3 -40.95 40.14 -12.36
C LYS A 3 -40.47 39.04 -11.42
N GLY A 4 -41.16 38.84 -10.30
CA GLY A 4 -40.85 37.80 -9.33
C GLY A 4 -40.89 36.40 -9.96
N PRO A 5 -40.20 35.41 -9.38
CA PRO A 5 -40.10 34.07 -9.94
C PRO A 5 -41.51 33.46 -10.07
N ALA A 6 -41.86 33.08 -11.30
CA ALA A 6 -43.13 32.41 -11.58
C ALA A 6 -43.03 30.97 -11.06
N VAL A 7 -43.83 30.65 -10.03
CA VAL A 7 -43.96 29.28 -9.51
C VAL A 7 -44.83 28.49 -10.51
N ILE A 8 -44.18 27.74 -11.39
CA ILE A 8 -44.80 27.02 -12.52
C ILE A 8 -45.46 25.68 -12.10
N GLY A 9 -45.22 25.22 -10.87
CA GLY A 9 -45.90 24.06 -10.32
C GLY A 9 -45.18 23.51 -9.08
N ILE A 10 -45.94 22.89 -8.19
CA ILE A 10 -45.41 22.14 -7.06
C ILE A 10 -44.94 20.80 -7.63
N LEU A 11 -43.63 20.56 -7.64
CA LEU A 11 -43.08 19.28 -8.08
C LEU A 11 -43.41 18.22 -7.01
N THR A 12 -44.59 17.60 -7.14
CA THR A 12 -45.11 16.59 -6.21
C THR A 12 -44.36 15.26 -6.30
N GLU A 13 -43.67 15.03 -7.42
CA GLU A 13 -42.87 13.83 -7.64
C GLU A 13 -41.40 14.08 -7.32
N PRO A 14 -40.78 13.30 -6.43
CA PRO A 14 -39.35 13.42 -6.19
C PRO A 14 -38.60 13.12 -7.50
N PRO A 15 -37.63 13.97 -7.89
CA PRO A 15 -36.88 13.76 -9.12
C PRO A 15 -36.22 12.38 -9.09
N LYS A 16 -36.34 11.66 -10.21
CA LYS A 16 -35.77 10.32 -10.36
C LYS A 16 -34.30 10.35 -9.89
N PRO A 17 -33.89 9.42 -9.00
CA PRO A 17 -32.52 9.41 -8.51
C PRO A 17 -31.57 9.28 -9.69
N THR A 18 -30.61 10.20 -9.75
CA THR A 18 -29.53 10.11 -10.74
C THR A 18 -28.72 8.85 -10.50
N TRP A 19 -28.13 8.29 -11.56
CA TRP A 19 -27.25 7.13 -11.45
C TRP A 19 -26.16 7.33 -10.39
N TRP A 20 -25.58 8.52 -10.33
CA TRP A 20 -24.59 8.85 -9.31
C TRP A 20 -25.14 8.75 -7.88
N ARG A 21 -26.34 9.28 -7.60
CA ARG A 21 -26.97 9.15 -6.28
C ARG A 21 -27.20 7.68 -5.91
N ALA A 22 -27.60 6.86 -6.87
CA ALA A 22 -27.81 5.44 -6.68
C ALA A 22 -26.48 4.68 -6.47
N ASN A 23 -25.39 5.05 -7.14
CA ASN A 23 -24.18 4.24 -7.23
C ASN A 23 -22.97 4.81 -6.47
N ARG A 24 -23.03 6.03 -5.91
CA ARG A 24 -21.90 6.70 -5.23
C ARG A 24 -21.23 5.82 -4.17
N HIS A 25 -22.01 5.06 -3.42
CA HIS A 25 -21.49 4.21 -2.34
C HIS A 25 -20.63 3.07 -2.91
N LYS A 26 -21.05 2.47 -4.03
CA LYS A 26 -20.26 1.44 -4.72
C LYS A 26 -18.94 2.01 -5.22
N VAL A 27 -18.98 3.19 -5.84
CA VAL A 27 -17.78 3.88 -6.34
C VAL A 27 -16.83 4.20 -5.20
N LEU A 28 -17.33 4.79 -4.10
CA LEU A 28 -16.52 5.10 -2.93
C LEU A 28 -15.93 3.84 -2.27
N LEU A 29 -16.70 2.74 -2.19
CA LEU A 29 -16.21 1.46 -1.68
C LEU A 29 -15.10 0.88 -2.56
N THR A 30 -15.28 0.86 -3.89
CA THR A 30 -14.27 0.35 -4.82
C THR A 30 -13.00 1.20 -4.76
N VAL A 31 -13.11 2.52 -4.75
CA VAL A 31 -11.95 3.43 -4.64
C VAL A 31 -11.24 3.23 -3.31
N GLY A 32 -11.97 3.18 -2.19
CA GLY A 32 -11.38 2.94 -0.87
C GLY A 32 -10.65 1.61 -0.78
N LEU A 33 -11.23 0.54 -1.37
CA LEU A 33 -10.60 -0.77 -1.44
C LEU A 33 -9.29 -0.75 -2.24
N LEU A 34 -9.30 -0.11 -3.41
CA LEU A 34 -8.10 0.00 -4.26
C LEU A 34 -6.98 0.79 -3.58
N VAL A 35 -7.33 1.91 -2.93
CA VAL A 35 -6.36 2.71 -2.16
C VAL A 35 -5.82 1.90 -0.99
N GLY A 36 -6.68 1.24 -0.21
CA GLY A 36 -6.25 0.40 0.92
C GLY A 36 -5.35 -0.76 0.48
N TYR A 37 -5.67 -1.42 -0.63
CA TYR A 37 -4.85 -2.47 -1.20
C TYR A 37 -3.47 -1.96 -1.64
N TRP A 38 -3.44 -0.81 -2.34
CA TRP A 38 -2.19 -0.19 -2.77
C TRP A 38 -1.30 0.18 -1.58
N VAL A 39 -1.89 0.81 -0.55
CA VAL A 39 -1.22 1.15 0.72
C VAL A 39 -0.67 -0.11 1.38
N GLY A 40 -1.45 -1.18 1.48
CA GLY A 40 -0.97 -2.46 2.02
C GLY A 40 0.25 -2.98 1.26
N LEU A 41 0.16 -3.10 -0.07
CA LEU A 41 1.27 -3.62 -0.86
C LEU A 41 2.56 -2.80 -0.77
N HIS A 42 2.46 -1.47 -0.69
CA HIS A 42 3.62 -0.59 -0.83
C HIS A 42 4.20 -0.09 0.51
N LEU A 43 3.42 -0.17 1.60
CA LEU A 43 3.88 0.26 2.93
C LEU A 43 4.23 -0.90 3.85
N HIS A 44 3.88 -2.14 3.50
CA HIS A 44 4.51 -3.30 4.13
C HIS A 44 5.95 -3.40 3.63
N GLY A 45 6.84 -2.68 4.31
CA GLY A 45 8.28 -2.81 4.13
C GLY A 45 8.68 -4.28 4.23
N GLU A 46 9.62 -4.66 3.36
CA GLU A 46 10.25 -5.97 3.32
C GLU A 46 10.49 -6.48 4.75
N PRO A 47 10.04 -7.72 5.10
CA PRO A 47 10.27 -8.23 6.44
C PRO A 47 11.76 -8.10 6.73
N ALA A 48 12.10 -7.43 7.83
CA ALA A 48 13.48 -7.13 8.19
C ALA A 48 14.32 -8.40 8.00
N SER A 49 15.32 -8.31 7.10
CA SER A 49 16.22 -9.44 6.86
C SER A 49 16.72 -9.93 8.22
N PRO A 50 16.62 -11.23 8.54
CA PRO A 50 17.08 -11.75 9.80
C PRO A 50 18.53 -11.29 9.98
N PRO A 51 18.91 -10.81 11.19
CA PRO A 51 20.26 -10.33 11.43
C PRO A 51 21.24 -11.41 10.99
N ALA A 52 22.25 -11.02 10.22
CA ALA A 52 23.28 -11.94 9.73
C ALA A 52 23.82 -12.72 10.93
N THR A 53 23.51 -14.02 10.99
CA THR A 53 24.04 -14.89 12.02
C THR A 53 25.56 -14.87 11.91
N PRO A 54 26.30 -14.63 13.01
CA PRO A 54 27.75 -14.68 12.95
C PRO A 54 28.15 -16.09 12.51
N ARG A 55 28.65 -16.20 11.28
CA ARG A 55 29.19 -17.46 10.76
C ARG A 55 30.41 -17.82 11.61
N PRO A 56 30.53 -19.05 12.11
CA PRO A 56 31.75 -19.48 12.78
C PRO A 56 32.94 -19.22 11.87
N GLY A 57 33.88 -18.38 12.31
CA GLY A 57 35.13 -18.15 11.60
C GLY A 57 35.92 -19.44 11.64
N HIS A 58 35.98 -20.15 10.52
CA HIS A 58 36.90 -21.27 10.38
C HIS A 58 38.31 -20.69 10.38
N SER A 59 39.08 -20.96 11.44
CA SER A 59 40.52 -20.72 11.46
C SER A 59 41.12 -21.55 10.33
N SER A 60 41.54 -20.87 9.25
CA SER A 60 42.45 -21.49 8.28
C SER A 60 43.70 -21.89 9.06
N PRO A 61 44.12 -23.17 9.05
CA PRO A 61 45.39 -23.53 9.67
C PRO A 61 46.49 -22.75 8.95
N GLY A 62 47.20 -21.91 9.70
CA GLY A 62 48.33 -21.14 9.16
C GLY A 62 49.38 -22.09 8.56
N PRO A 63 50.18 -21.61 7.59
CA PRO A 63 51.18 -22.45 6.94
C PRO A 63 52.09 -23.11 7.98
N LEU A 64 52.21 -24.44 7.92
CA LEU A 64 53.17 -25.19 8.73
C LEU A 64 54.57 -24.66 8.42
N HIS A 65 55.14 -23.89 9.35
CA HIS A 65 56.55 -23.52 9.30
C HIS A 65 57.38 -24.76 9.65
N ILE A 66 57.66 -25.56 8.65
CA ILE A 66 58.71 -26.59 8.70
C ILE A 66 60.05 -25.89 8.53
N THR A 67 60.74 -25.62 9.65
CA THR A 67 62.15 -25.21 9.64
C THR A 67 63.01 -26.47 9.44
N PRO A 68 63.73 -26.64 8.32
CA PRO A 68 64.69 -27.74 8.20
C PRO A 68 65.93 -27.40 9.02
N ARG A 69 66.25 -28.22 10.02
CA ARG A 69 67.52 -28.15 10.76
C ARG A 69 68.59 -28.81 9.91
N SER A 70 69.45 -28.01 9.29
CA SER A 70 70.69 -28.48 8.64
C SER A 70 71.71 -28.83 9.72
N THR A 71 72.19 -30.08 9.68
CA THR A 71 73.36 -30.60 10.40
C THR A 71 74.66 -30.02 9.87
#